data_AF-A0A820JM28-F1
#
_entry.id   AF-A0A820JM28-F1
#
_cell.length_a   1.000
_cell.length_b   1.000
_cell.length_c   1.000
_cell.angle_alpha   90.00
_cell.angle_beta   90.00
_cell.angle_gamma   90.00
#
_symmetry.space_group_name_H-M   'P 1'
#
loop_
_entity.id
_entity.type
_entity.pdbx_description
1 polymer ?
#
loop_
_entity_poly.entity_id
_entity_poly.type
_entity_poly.pdbx_seq_one_letter_code
_entity_poly.pdbx_strand_id
1 'polypeptide(L)'
;SNSCRQVQCLNHGTCYENLPGLSVSPYCLCKSGYTGKYCEIEYFRCQLNGRFTDQYNCAKGKYFECIHYGYDGPNKNGILLSRNCPASLRYNVLTDQCDYSTNVQCIENETEHSLF
;
A
#
# COMPACT_ATOMS: atom_id res chain seq x y z
N SER A 1 9.11 -15.21 -24.58
CA SER A 1 7.94 -15.58 -23.76
C SER A 1 7.50 -14.34 -23.05
N ASN A 2 6.24 -13.90 -23.17
CA ASN A 2 5.75 -12.75 -22.39
C ASN A 2 5.00 -13.29 -21.16
N SER A 3 5.70 -13.38 -20.03
CA SER A 3 5.15 -14.02 -18.82
C SER A 3 3.96 -13.22 -18.25
N CYS A 4 3.93 -11.90 -18.47
CA CYS A 4 2.82 -11.05 -18.07
C CYS A 4 1.54 -11.25 -18.91
N ARG A 5 1.62 -11.90 -20.08
CA ARG A 5 0.43 -12.21 -20.89
C ARG A 5 -0.49 -13.24 -20.22
N GLN A 6 0.06 -14.07 -19.34
CA GLN A 6 -0.68 -15.12 -18.62
C GLN A 6 -1.05 -14.72 -17.19
N VAL A 7 -0.53 -13.59 -16.70
CA VAL A 7 -0.75 -13.11 -15.34
C VAL A 7 -1.68 -11.92 -15.35
N GLN A 8 -2.80 -12.06 -14.65
CA GLN A 8 -3.77 -11.00 -14.46
C GLN A 8 -3.63 -10.40 -13.07
N CYS A 9 -2.98 -9.25 -12.98
CA CYS A 9 -2.99 -8.46 -11.75
C CYS A 9 -4.37 -7.81 -11.58
N LEU A 10 -5.01 -8.03 -10.44
CA LEU A 10 -6.31 -7.47 -10.07
C LEU A 10 -6.15 -6.05 -9.49
N ASN A 11 -7.28 -5.40 -9.23
CA ASN A 11 -7.34 -4.08 -8.57
C ASN A 11 -6.39 -3.03 -9.15
N HIS A 12 -6.24 -3.07 -10.48
CA HIS A 12 -5.36 -2.20 -11.25
C HIS A 12 -3.86 -2.33 -10.91
N GLY A 13 -3.42 -3.48 -10.41
CA GLY A 13 -2.00 -3.81 -10.30
C GLY A 13 -1.31 -3.88 -11.66
N THR A 14 0.00 -3.66 -11.68
CA THR A 14 0.81 -3.69 -12.90
C THR A 14 1.70 -4.92 -12.91
N CYS A 15 1.63 -5.74 -13.96
CA CYS A 15 2.53 -6.87 -14.12
C CYS A 15 3.89 -6.41 -14.63
N TYR A 16 4.96 -6.92 -14.01
CA TYR A 16 6.33 -6.76 -14.47
C TYR A 16 6.96 -8.14 -14.71
N GLU A 17 7.65 -8.28 -15.84
CA GLU A 17 8.42 -9.49 -16.12
C GLU A 17 9.67 -9.57 -15.26
N ASN A 18 10.32 -8.44 -14.98
CA ASN A 18 11.48 -8.40 -14.10
C ASN A 18 11.41 -7.13 -13.27
N LEU A 19 11.64 -7.26 -11.97
CA LEU A 19 11.72 -6.14 -11.03
C LEU A 19 13.09 -6.17 -10.36
N PRO A 20 13.86 -5.06 -10.38
CA PRO A 20 15.15 -5.00 -9.71
C PRO A 20 15.03 -5.32 -8.22
N GLY A 21 15.88 -6.23 -7.73
CA GLY A 21 15.88 -6.64 -6.32
C GLY A 21 14.86 -7.73 -5.97
N LEU A 22 14.07 -8.23 -6.93
CA LEU A 22 13.16 -9.36 -6.74
C LEU A 22 13.55 -10.51 -7.68
N SER A 23 13.74 -11.71 -7.12
CA SER A 23 14.08 -12.93 -7.86
C SER A 23 12.86 -13.65 -8.45
N VAL A 24 11.65 -13.19 -8.11
CA VAL A 24 10.38 -13.77 -8.58
C VAL A 24 9.89 -13.02 -9.81
N SER A 25 9.60 -13.76 -10.88
CA SER A 25 9.13 -13.28 -12.17
C SER A 25 8.08 -14.25 -12.73
N PRO A 26 6.99 -13.77 -13.34
CA PRO A 26 6.51 -12.38 -13.36
C PRO A 26 5.91 -11.99 -11.99
N TYR A 27 5.81 -10.68 -11.71
CA TYR A 27 5.27 -10.18 -10.43
C TYR A 27 4.27 -9.04 -10.63
N CYS A 28 3.25 -8.98 -9.76
CA CYS A 28 2.25 -7.91 -9.75
C CYS A 28 2.62 -6.81 -8.75
N LEU A 29 2.94 -5.62 -9.24
CA LEU A 29 3.06 -4.44 -8.39
C LEU A 29 1.67 -3.90 -8.05
N CYS A 30 1.29 -4.02 -6.78
CA CYS A 30 -0.02 -3.59 -6.31
C CYS A 30 -0.10 -2.08 -6.09
N LYS A 31 -1.27 -1.52 -6.40
CA LYS A 31 -1.60 -0.16 -5.98
C LYS A 31 -1.78 -0.10 -4.47
N SER A 32 -1.58 1.08 -3.90
CA SER A 32 -1.83 1.36 -2.49
C SER A 32 -3.24 0.91 -2.08
N GLY A 33 -3.33 0.28 -0.90
CA GLY A 33 -4.57 -0.34 -0.40
C GLY A 33 -4.81 -1.78 -0.84
N TYR A 34 -3.98 -2.33 -1.74
CA TYR A 34 -4.08 -3.72 -2.21
C TYR A 34 -2.78 -4.51 -1.97
N THR A 35 -2.92 -5.82 -1.76
CA THR A 35 -1.83 -6.78 -1.55
C THR A 35 -2.22 -8.16 -2.11
N GLY A 36 -1.35 -9.17 -1.95
CA GLY A 36 -1.51 -10.51 -2.50
C GLY A 36 -0.73 -10.70 -3.80
N LYS A 37 -0.57 -11.96 -4.23
CA LYS A 37 0.27 -12.33 -5.39
C LYS A 37 -0.22 -11.66 -6.68
N TYR A 38 -1.52 -11.49 -6.81
CA TYR A 38 -2.17 -10.86 -7.95
C TYR A 38 -2.92 -9.59 -7.54
N CYS A 39 -2.57 -8.98 -6.41
CA CYS A 39 -3.23 -7.78 -5.88
C CYS A 39 -4.73 -7.97 -5.57
N GLU A 40 -5.13 -9.18 -5.21
CA GLU A 40 -6.51 -9.60 -4.98
C GLU A 40 -7.08 -9.18 -3.62
N ILE A 41 -6.22 -8.89 -2.64
CA ILE A 41 -6.61 -8.55 -1.27
C ILE A 41 -6.67 -7.03 -1.13
N GLU A 42 -7.84 -6.46 -0.85
CA GLU A 42 -8.00 -5.07 -0.42
C GLU A 42 -7.83 -5.00 1.11
N TYR A 43 -6.74 -4.39 1.58
CA TYR A 43 -6.50 -4.24 3.02
C TYR A 43 -6.85 -2.86 3.54
N PHE A 44 -7.03 -1.88 2.64
CA PHE A 44 -7.40 -0.53 3.02
C PHE A 44 -8.31 0.12 1.98
N ARG A 45 -9.37 0.79 2.44
CA ARG A 45 -10.32 1.54 1.62
C ARG A 45 -10.61 2.91 2.26
N CYS A 46 -10.67 3.98 1.46
CA CYS A 46 -11.07 5.29 1.96
C CYS A 46 -12.58 5.33 2.25
N GLN A 47 -12.94 5.30 3.53
CA GLN A 47 -14.32 5.44 4.01
C GLN A 47 -14.60 6.79 4.67
N LEU A 48 -13.55 7.54 5.05
CA LEU A 48 -13.65 8.85 5.66
C LEU A 48 -12.44 9.72 5.30
N ASN A 49 -12.59 11.03 5.45
CA ASN A 49 -11.48 11.97 5.32
C ASN A 49 -10.49 11.79 6.47
N GLY A 50 -9.20 11.83 6.18
CA GLY A 50 -8.17 11.78 7.22
C GLY A 50 -6.87 11.15 6.76
N ARG A 51 -5.95 10.96 7.72
CA ARG A 51 -4.66 10.33 7.51
C ARG A 51 -4.57 9.03 8.31
N PHE A 52 -4.11 7.96 7.65
CA PHE A 52 -4.11 6.60 8.17
C PHE A 52 -2.76 5.93 7.94
N THR A 53 -2.36 5.04 8.83
CA THR A 53 -1.13 4.26 8.66
C THR A 53 -1.26 3.31 7.47
N ASP A 54 -0.24 3.27 6.59
CA ASP A 54 -0.08 2.19 5.61
C ASP A 54 0.57 1.01 6.34
N GLN A 55 -0.22 0.05 6.81
CA GLN A 55 0.30 -1.04 7.65
C GLN A 55 1.44 -1.84 7.01
N TYR A 56 1.45 -2.02 5.68
CA TYR A 56 2.47 -2.79 4.97
C TYR A 56 3.72 -1.98 4.64
N ASN A 57 3.61 -0.66 4.56
CA ASN A 57 4.73 0.23 4.23
C ASN A 57 5.04 1.26 5.33
N CYS A 58 4.50 1.06 6.53
CA CYS A 58 4.71 1.92 7.71
C CYS A 58 6.20 2.04 8.04
N ALA A 59 6.94 0.93 8.00
CA ALA A 59 8.38 0.92 8.27
C ALA A 59 9.18 1.71 7.22
N LYS A 60 8.62 1.85 6.01
CA LYS A 60 9.17 2.69 4.92
C LYS A 60 8.71 4.15 5.00
N GLY A 61 8.04 4.53 6.09
CA GLY A 61 7.52 5.88 6.32
C GLY A 61 6.28 6.21 5.49
N LYS A 62 5.58 5.22 4.91
CA LYS A 62 4.37 5.50 4.13
C LYS A 62 3.13 5.59 5.00
N TYR A 63 2.20 6.42 4.56
CA TYR A 63 0.86 6.55 5.12
C TYR A 63 -0.13 6.95 4.03
N PHE A 64 -1.42 6.89 4.35
CA PHE A 64 -2.50 7.27 3.46
C PHE A 64 -3.11 8.59 3.88
N GLU A 65 -3.44 9.42 2.89
CA GLU A 65 -4.33 10.55 3.01
C GLU A 65 -5.58 10.25 2.18
N CYS A 66 -6.74 10.25 2.82
CA CYS A 66 -8.02 9.98 2.18
C CYS A 66 -8.84 11.24 2.00
N ILE A 67 -9.39 11.38 0.79
CA ILE A 67 -10.45 12.33 0.48
C ILE A 67 -11.70 11.54 0.10
N HIS A 68 -12.67 11.47 1.01
CA HIS A 68 -13.93 10.75 0.86
C HIS A 68 -15.10 11.73 0.70
N TYR A 69 -15.85 11.58 -0.39
CA TYR A 69 -16.96 12.47 -0.77
C TYR A 69 -18.34 11.98 -0.31
N GLY A 70 -18.38 10.92 0.49
CA GLY A 70 -19.61 10.22 0.86
C GLY A 70 -20.07 9.22 -0.21
N TYR A 71 -21.04 8.37 0.15
CA TYR A 71 -21.54 7.29 -0.71
C TYR A 71 -22.30 7.78 -1.96
N ASP A 72 -22.73 9.05 -1.96
CA ASP A 72 -23.40 9.71 -3.08
C ASP A 72 -22.40 10.43 -4.02
N GLY A 73 -21.10 10.40 -3.70
CA GLY A 73 -20.06 11.05 -4.49
C GLY A 73 -19.70 10.31 -5.79
N PRO A 74 -18.96 10.97 -6.70
CA PRO A 74 -18.56 10.40 -7.98
C PRO A 74 -17.61 9.19 -7.86
N ASN A 75 -16.92 9.06 -6.72
CA ASN A 75 -16.10 7.91 -6.38
C ASN A 75 -16.45 7.41 -4.98
N LYS A 76 -17.25 6.34 -4.91
CA LYS A 76 -17.71 5.73 -3.65
C LYS A 76 -16.58 5.20 -2.77
N ASN A 77 -15.41 4.94 -3.36
CA ASN A 77 -14.23 4.47 -2.64
C ASN A 77 -13.29 5.62 -2.23
N GLY A 78 -13.70 6.88 -2.45
CA GLY A 78 -12.86 8.06 -2.20
C GLY A 78 -11.60 8.10 -3.06
N ILE A 79 -10.74 9.08 -2.78
CA ILE A 79 -9.39 9.19 -3.34
C ILE A 79 -8.39 8.78 -2.27
N LEU A 80 -7.65 7.72 -2.54
CA LEU A 80 -6.55 7.24 -1.68
C LEU A 80 -5.22 7.79 -2.19
N LEU A 81 -4.59 8.67 -1.41
CA LEU A 81 -3.29 9.25 -1.72
C LEU A 81 -2.23 8.60 -0.84
N SER A 82 -1.26 7.91 -1.45
CA SER A 82 -0.09 7.42 -0.73
C SER A 82 0.90 8.56 -0.52
N ARG A 83 1.26 8.80 0.74
CA ARG A 83 2.19 9.83 1.18
C ARG A 83 3.41 9.21 1.84
N ASN A 84 4.48 9.98 1.90
CA ASN A 84 5.69 9.60 2.61
C ASN A 84 5.95 10.60 3.73
N CYS A 85 6.35 10.09 4.88
CA CYS A 85 7.01 10.88 5.88
C CYS A 85 8.40 11.32 5.40
N PRO A 86 8.96 12.40 5.99
CA PRO A 86 10.36 12.73 5.82
C PRO A 86 11.27 11.55 6.19
N ALA A 87 12.49 11.54 5.64
CA ALA A 87 13.40 10.41 5.76
C ALA A 87 13.55 9.91 7.21
N SER A 88 13.43 8.60 7.38
CA SER A 88 13.53 7.87 8.65
C SER A 88 12.42 8.13 9.69
N LEU A 89 11.40 8.92 9.37
CA LEU A 89 10.22 9.08 10.23
C LEU A 89 9.09 8.12 9.81
N ARG A 90 8.21 7.81 10.76
CA ARG A 90 7.04 6.94 10.59
C ARG A 90 5.79 7.71 10.97
N TYR A 91 4.67 7.44 10.30
CA TYR A 91 3.42 8.14 10.59
C TYR A 91 2.82 7.65 11.90
N ASN A 92 2.67 8.56 12.86
CA ASN A 92 2.05 8.33 14.15
C ASN A 92 0.58 8.73 14.08
N VAL A 93 -0.30 7.73 14.05
CA VAL A 93 -1.76 7.95 14.00
C VAL A 93 -2.31 8.59 15.28
N LEU A 94 -1.60 8.46 16.41
CA LEU A 94 -2.04 9.05 17.68
C LEU A 94 -1.84 10.58 17.70
N THR A 95 -0.79 11.06 17.05
CA THR A 95 -0.46 12.49 16.97
C THR A 95 -0.80 13.13 15.62
N ASP A 96 -1.21 12.33 14.64
CA ASP A 96 -1.51 12.74 13.26
C ASP A 96 -0.30 13.44 12.59
N GLN A 97 0.91 12.95 12.91
CA GLN A 97 2.19 13.52 12.47
C GLN A 97 3.23 12.42 12.19
N CYS A 98 4.27 12.78 11.42
CA CYS A 98 5.43 11.91 11.27
C CYS A 98 6.32 12.04 12.52
N ASP A 99 6.68 10.90 13.10
CA ASP A 99 7.38 10.79 14.37
C ASP A 99 8.55 9.81 14.25
N TYR A 100 9.40 9.76 15.26
CA TYR A 100 10.52 8.82 15.31
C TYR A 100 10.02 7.39 15.38
N SER A 101 10.81 6.47 14.80
CA SER A 101 10.44 5.05 14.76
C SER A 101 10.30 4.41 16.13
N THR A 102 10.92 4.97 17.17
CA THR A 102 10.75 4.55 18.57
C THR A 102 9.35 4.81 19.11
N ASN A 103 8.65 5.82 18.57
CA ASN A 103 7.32 6.22 19.00
C ASN A 103 6.22 5.55 18.15
N VAL A 104 6.58 4.89 17.05
CA VAL A 104 5.65 4.29 16.09
C VAL A 104 5.99 2.82 15.85
N GLN A 105 5.17 1.94 16.41
CA GLN A 105 5.24 0.51 16.20
C GLN A 105 4.56 0.15 14.87
N CYS A 106 5.35 -0.15 13.85
CA CYS A 106 4.83 -0.70 12.60
C CYS A 106 4.68 -2.22 12.74
N ILE A 107 3.65 -2.77 12.09
CA ILE A 107 3.54 -4.22 11.95
C ILE A 107 4.58 -4.65 10.91
N GLU A 108 5.75 -5.05 11.38
CA GLU A 108 6.77 -5.71 10.57
C GLU A 108 6.44 -7.21 10.53
N ASN A 109 5.37 -7.60 9.81
CA ASN A 109 5.14 -9.01 9.53
C ASN A 109 6.20 -9.47 8.52
N GLU A 110 7.37 -9.89 9.03
CA GLU A 110 8.47 -10.49 8.27
C GLU A 110 8.11 -11.82 7.58
N THR A 111 6.89 -12.33 7.75
CA THR A 111 6.47 -13.64 7.25
C THR A 111 5.67 -13.65 5.95
N GLU A 112 5.20 -12.51 5.43
CA GLU A 112 4.44 -12.49 4.15
C GLU A 112 5.12 -11.74 2.99
N HIS A 113 6.11 -10.87 3.27
CA HIS A 113 6.84 -10.17 2.20
C HIS A 113 7.99 -10.98 1.58
N SER A 114 8.28 -12.18 2.11
CA SER A 114 9.40 -13.02 1.67
C SER A 114 8.99 -14.34 1.01
N LEU A 115 7.69 -14.60 0.80
CA LEU A 115 7.21 -15.92 0.34
C LEU A 115 6.19 -15.92 -0.81
N PHE A 116 6.11 -14.85 -1.60
CA PHE A 116 5.37 -14.90 -2.88
C PHE A 116 6.14 -14.27 -4.03
#